data_AF-A0A553UND5-F1
#
_entry.id   AF-A0A553UND5-F1
#
_cell.length_a   1.000
_cell.length_b   1.000
_cell.length_c   1.000
_cell.angle_alpha   90.00
_cell.angle_beta   90.00
_cell.angle_gamma   90.00
#
_symmetry.space_group_name_H-M   'P 1'
#
loop_
_entity.id
_entity.type
_entity.pdbx_description
1 polymer ?
#
loop_
_entity_poly.entity_id
_entity_poly.type
_entity_poly.pdbx_seq_one_letter_code
_entity_poly.pdbx_strand_id
1 'polypeptide(L)'
;MSTASSSRAVIVQAGAGNDLDLEAVGIISAMLTGKQTVGALTVVWVPVPPDFGTPPGVHSKEDELVHVIDGHVSCFIDGHWTDVGHGGPEMAEFLAICRDQGITLLEDVQLTPHLLPL
;
A
#
# COMPACT_ATOMS: atom_id res chain seq x y z
N MET A 1 17.94 9.59 -30.32
CA MET A 1 16.61 9.15 -30.80
C MET A 1 16.00 8.30 -29.69
N SER A 2 15.00 8.81 -28.98
CA SER A 2 14.31 8.07 -27.92
C SER A 2 13.25 7.17 -28.57
N THR A 3 13.36 5.86 -28.39
CA THR A 3 12.31 4.93 -28.80
C THR A 3 11.11 5.14 -27.89
N ALA A 4 9.99 5.59 -28.46
CA ALA A 4 8.72 5.66 -27.74
C ALA A 4 8.38 4.25 -27.24
N SER A 5 8.40 4.04 -25.92
CA SER A 5 7.94 2.81 -25.30
C SER A 5 6.42 2.75 -25.46
N SER A 6 5.93 1.86 -26.33
CA SER A 6 4.49 1.60 -26.43
C SER A 6 4.05 0.84 -25.19
N SER A 7 3.05 1.36 -24.48
CA SER A 7 2.31 0.56 -23.50
C SER A 7 1.51 -0.52 -24.25
N ARG A 8 1.40 -1.70 -23.65
CA ARG A 8 0.62 -2.84 -24.16
C ARG A 8 -0.49 -3.13 -23.16
N ALA A 9 -1.70 -3.38 -23.65
CA ALA A 9 -2.78 -3.90 -22.80
C ALA A 9 -2.39 -5.28 -22.25
N VAL A 10 -2.41 -5.42 -20.93
CA VAL A 10 -2.07 -6.65 -20.21
C VAL A 10 -3.14 -6.91 -19.16
N ILE A 11 -3.49 -8.18 -19.00
CA ILE A 11 -4.28 -8.67 -17.87
C ILE A 11 -3.33 -9.50 -17.02
N VAL A 12 -3.21 -9.15 -15.74
CA VAL A 12 -2.46 -9.94 -14.75
C VAL A 12 -3.49 -10.58 -13.83
N GLN A 13 -3.50 -11.91 -13.81
CA GLN A 13 -4.41 -12.67 -12.96
C GLN A 13 -3.96 -12.55 -11.49
N ALA A 14 -4.89 -12.75 -10.56
CA ALA A 14 -4.54 -12.85 -9.14
C ALA A 14 -3.46 -13.93 -8.92
N GLY A 15 -2.44 -13.61 -8.13
CA GLY A 15 -1.30 -14.49 -7.87
C GLY A 15 -0.32 -14.67 -9.04
N ALA A 16 -0.51 -13.97 -10.16
CA ALA A 16 0.41 -14.02 -11.31
C ALA A 16 1.34 -12.80 -11.42
N GLY A 17 1.48 -12.04 -10.33
CA GLY A 17 2.44 -10.94 -10.24
C GLY A 17 3.88 -11.46 -10.19
N ASN A 18 4.84 -10.54 -10.32
CA ASN A 18 6.25 -10.86 -10.13
C ASN A 18 6.60 -10.68 -8.66
N ASP A 19 6.91 -11.78 -7.98
CA ASP A 19 7.28 -11.75 -6.56
C ASP A 19 8.65 -11.09 -6.35
N LEU A 20 8.70 -10.21 -5.37
CA LEU A 20 9.86 -9.48 -4.92
C LEU A 20 10.02 -9.76 -3.42
N ASP A 21 11.17 -10.32 -3.05
CA ASP A 21 11.54 -10.52 -1.65
C ASP A 21 12.21 -9.24 -1.12
N LEU A 22 11.51 -8.55 -0.22
CA LEU A 22 11.99 -7.33 0.41
C LEU A 22 12.31 -7.62 1.86
N GLU A 23 13.58 -7.58 2.25
CA GLU A 23 14.07 -8.01 3.57
C GLU A 23 13.25 -7.49 4.77
N ALA A 24 12.76 -6.24 4.72
CA ALA A 24 11.99 -5.61 5.80
C ALA A 24 10.46 -5.73 5.65
N VAL A 25 9.95 -6.19 4.50
CA VAL A 25 8.52 -6.21 4.15
C VAL A 25 8.03 -7.61 3.74
N GLY A 26 8.95 -8.58 3.60
CA GLY A 26 8.63 -9.91 3.09
C GLY A 26 8.36 -9.92 1.58
N ILE A 27 7.60 -10.91 1.14
CA ILE A 27 7.31 -11.11 -0.28
C ILE A 27 6.11 -10.26 -0.70
N ILE A 28 6.34 -9.37 -1.66
CA ILE A 28 5.28 -8.61 -2.34
C ILE A 28 5.22 -9.00 -3.81
N SER A 29 4.07 -8.87 -4.45
CA SER A 29 3.93 -9.19 -5.88
C SER A 29 3.71 -7.93 -6.71
N ALA A 30 4.65 -7.61 -7.60
CA ALA A 30 4.47 -6.54 -8.57
C ALA A 30 3.49 -6.99 -9.67
N MET A 31 2.27 -6.46 -9.63
CA MET A 31 1.20 -6.77 -10.58
C MET A 31 1.36 -5.97 -11.88
N LEU A 32 1.70 -4.69 -11.77
CA LEU A 32 2.07 -3.84 -12.91
C LEU A 32 3.28 -2.99 -12.52
N THR A 33 4.28 -2.96 -13.40
CA THR A 33 5.50 -2.17 -13.19
C THR A 33 5.43 -0.83 -13.90
N GLY A 34 6.16 0.17 -13.40
CA GLY A 34 6.38 1.44 -14.10
C GLY A 34 6.85 1.28 -15.55
N LYS A 35 7.63 0.23 -15.87
CA LYS A 35 8.04 -0.04 -17.25
C LYS A 35 6.85 -0.40 -18.15
N GLN A 36 5.92 -1.20 -17.66
CA GLN A 36 4.72 -1.60 -18.42
C GLN A 36 3.73 -0.45 -18.58
N THR A 37 3.69 0.47 -17.62
CA THR A 37 2.80 1.62 -17.59
C THR A 37 3.44 2.91 -18.13
N VAL A 38 4.68 2.83 -18.62
CA VAL A 38 5.46 3.99 -19.12
C VAL A 38 5.58 5.10 -18.05
N GLY A 39 5.76 4.68 -16.80
CA GLY A 39 5.96 5.54 -15.64
C GLY A 39 4.68 6.10 -15.03
N ALA A 40 3.50 5.72 -15.52
CA ALA A 40 2.24 6.27 -15.01
C ALA A 40 1.92 5.80 -13.58
N LEU A 41 2.19 4.53 -13.27
CA LEU A 41 1.99 3.94 -11.93
C LEU A 41 2.69 2.59 -11.79
N THR A 42 2.81 2.12 -10.56
CA THR A 42 3.12 0.72 -10.22
C THR A 42 1.99 0.19 -9.36
N VAL A 43 1.54 -1.05 -9.61
CA VAL A 43 0.58 -1.76 -8.76
C VAL A 43 1.31 -2.90 -8.08
N VAL A 44 1.28 -2.92 -6.75
CA VAL A 44 1.81 -3.99 -5.93
C VAL A 44 0.67 -4.64 -5.15
N TRP A 45 0.73 -5.97 -5.05
CA TRP A 45 -0.08 -6.75 -4.14
C TRP A 45 0.79 -7.06 -2.91
N VAL A 46 0.29 -6.73 -1.73
CA VAL A 46 1.03 -6.88 -0.48
C VAL A 46 0.16 -7.69 0.49
N PRO A 47 0.45 -8.99 0.70
CA PRO A 47 -0.14 -9.71 1.81
C PRO A 47 0.49 -9.22 3.11
N VAL A 48 -0.32 -8.63 3.99
CA VAL A 48 0.13 -8.15 5.31
C VAL A 48 -0.45 -9.09 6.37
N PRO A 49 0.35 -10.01 6.93
CA PRO A 49 -0.10 -10.78 8.09
C PRO A 49 -0.25 -9.87 9.32
N PRO A 50 -1.03 -10.29 10.34
CA PRO A 50 -1.07 -9.58 11.62
C PRO A 50 0.33 -9.37 12.19
N ASP A 51 0.51 -8.26 12.92
CA ASP A 51 1.77 -7.82 13.54
C ASP A 51 2.94 -7.59 12.56
N PHE A 52 2.63 -7.53 11.26
CA PHE A 52 3.60 -7.28 10.21
C PHE A 52 3.31 -5.95 9.52
N GLY A 53 4.35 -5.33 8.97
CA GLY A 53 4.26 -3.97 8.51
C GLY A 53 5.42 -3.49 7.66
N THR A 54 5.23 -2.37 6.99
CA THR A 54 6.32 -1.64 6.35
C THR A 54 7.00 -0.73 7.37
N PRO A 55 8.34 -0.63 7.38
CA PRO A 55 9.03 0.37 8.18
C PRO A 55 8.55 1.78 7.81
N PRO A 56 8.55 2.74 8.76
CA PRO A 56 8.25 4.13 8.47
C PRO A 56 9.17 4.67 7.37
N GLY A 57 8.60 5.22 6.28
CA GLY A 57 9.39 5.75 5.17
C GLY A 57 8.63 6.75 4.31
N VAL A 58 9.32 7.80 3.83
CA VAL A 58 8.75 8.92 3.04
C VAL A 58 9.12 8.77 1.57
N HIS A 59 8.14 8.93 0.67
CA HIS A 59 8.32 8.96 -0.77
C HIS A 59 8.34 10.40 -1.31
N SER A 60 9.53 11.00 -1.43
CA SER A 60 9.66 12.40 -1.89
C SER A 60 9.36 12.65 -3.38
N LYS A 61 9.19 11.59 -4.17
CA LYS A 61 9.04 11.67 -5.65
C LYS A 61 7.83 10.92 -6.17
N GLU A 62 7.14 10.19 -5.30
CA GLU A 62 6.03 9.33 -5.65
C GLU A 62 4.86 9.65 -4.71
N ASP A 63 3.66 9.71 -5.26
CA ASP A 63 2.45 9.65 -4.46
C ASP A 63 2.09 8.14 -4.29
N GLU A 64 1.74 7.70 -3.08
CA GLU A 64 1.35 6.32 -2.77
C GLU A 64 -0.15 6.21 -2.45
N LEU A 65 -0.74 5.07 -2.79
CA LEU A 65 -2.14 4.76 -2.47
C LEU A 65 -2.23 3.33 -1.94
N VAL A 66 -2.86 3.17 -0.79
CA VAL A 66 -3.18 1.87 -0.20
C VAL A 66 -4.67 1.61 -0.33
N HIS A 67 -5.01 0.45 -0.89
CA HIS A 67 -6.39 -0.01 -1.02
C HIS A 67 -6.53 -1.38 -0.35
N VAL A 68 -7.30 -1.43 0.73
CA VAL A 68 -7.50 -2.65 1.50
C VAL A 68 -8.53 -3.52 0.79
N ILE A 69 -8.09 -4.67 0.30
CA ILE A 69 -8.90 -5.64 -0.44
C ILE A 69 -9.62 -6.60 0.49
N ASP A 70 -9.00 -6.96 1.61
CA ASP A 70 -9.58 -7.82 2.64
C ASP A 70 -8.95 -7.47 4.01
N GLY A 71 -9.72 -7.65 5.07
CA GLY A 71 -9.30 -7.30 6.43
C GLY A 71 -9.27 -5.80 6.73
N HIS A 72 -8.40 -5.44 7.68
CA HIS A 72 -8.19 -4.09 8.19
C HIS A 72 -6.70 -3.84 8.39
N VAL A 73 -6.27 -2.59 8.22
CA VAL A 73 -4.91 -2.14 8.54
C VAL A 73 -4.97 -0.83 9.30
N SER A 74 -4.06 -0.63 10.24
CA SER A 74 -3.82 0.67 10.85
C SER A 74 -2.65 1.36 10.15
N CYS A 75 -2.89 2.57 9.66
CA CYS A 75 -1.90 3.40 8.99
C CYS A 75 -1.45 4.52 9.92
N PHE A 76 -0.16 4.65 10.16
CA PHE A 76 0.40 5.80 10.86
C PHE A 76 0.71 6.92 9.87
N ILE A 77 0.04 8.05 10.05
CA ILE A 77 -0.03 9.17 9.12
C ILE A 77 0.00 10.47 9.94
N ASP A 78 0.89 11.40 9.61
CA ASP A 78 0.96 12.72 10.23
C ASP A 78 0.95 12.69 11.77
N GLY A 79 1.59 11.68 12.38
CA GLY A 79 1.64 11.51 13.82
C GLY A 79 0.42 10.80 14.44
N HIS A 80 -0.53 10.34 13.63
CA HIS A 80 -1.79 9.75 14.08
C HIS A 80 -2.02 8.38 13.45
N TRP A 81 -2.67 7.48 14.19
CA TRP A 81 -3.13 6.21 13.67
C TRP A 81 -4.51 6.36 13.05
N THR A 82 -4.69 5.79 11.86
CA THR A 82 -5.95 5.74 11.13
C THR A 82 -6.26 4.29 10.78
N ASP A 83 -7.41 3.79 11.25
CA ASP A 83 -7.87 2.45 10.92
C ASP A 83 -8.59 2.44 9.57
N VAL A 84 -8.18 1.54 8.70
CA VAL A 84 -8.67 1.42 7.33
C VAL A 84 -9.20 0.01 7.11
N GLY A 85 -10.50 -0.11 6.81
CA GLY A 85 -11.12 -1.38 6.43
C GLY A 85 -11.24 -1.58 4.92
N HIS A 86 -11.88 -2.70 4.54
CA HIS A 86 -12.19 -3.03 3.15
C HIS A 86 -12.71 -1.84 2.34
N GLY A 87 -12.10 -1.59 1.18
CA GLY A 87 -12.42 -0.47 0.29
C GLY A 87 -11.49 0.75 0.46
N GLY A 88 -10.76 0.84 1.58
CA GLY A 88 -9.86 1.96 1.86
C GLY A 88 -10.58 3.21 2.39
N PRO A 89 -9.85 4.29 2.71
CA PRO A 89 -10.44 5.59 2.99
C PRO A 89 -11.02 6.22 1.72
N GLU A 90 -11.80 7.30 1.85
CA GLU A 90 -12.19 8.12 0.70
C GLU A 90 -10.92 8.62 -0.02
N MET A 91 -10.77 8.20 -1.28
CA MET A 91 -9.54 8.28 -2.08
C MET A 91 -8.85 9.66 -2.15
N ALA A 92 -9.58 10.74 -1.85
CA ALA A 92 -9.05 12.10 -1.84
C ALA A 92 -8.17 12.44 -0.63
N GLU A 93 -8.42 11.85 0.54
CA GLU A 93 -7.66 12.19 1.76
C GLU A 93 -6.30 11.48 1.78
N PHE A 94 -6.24 10.21 1.39
CA PHE A 94 -5.04 9.37 1.53
C PHE A 94 -3.91 9.69 0.52
N LEU A 95 -4.25 10.18 -0.68
CA LEU A 95 -3.27 10.58 -1.69
C LEU A 95 -2.43 11.81 -1.28
N ALA A 96 -2.97 12.70 -0.44
CA ALA A 96 -2.27 13.90 0.00
C ALA A 96 -1.16 13.62 1.03
N ILE A 97 -1.26 12.49 1.72
CA ILE A 97 -0.44 12.14 2.89
C ILE A 97 0.92 11.55 2.49
N CYS A 98 0.95 10.75 1.43
CA CYS A 98 2.12 9.92 1.09
C CYS A 98 3.28 10.71 0.46
N ARG A 99 3.01 11.93 -0.04
CA ARG A 99 4.01 12.77 -0.71
C ARG A 99 5.04 13.35 0.27
N ASP A 100 4.62 13.70 1.49
CA ASP A 100 5.43 14.47 2.43
C ASP A 100 5.71 13.73 3.75
N GLN A 101 4.94 12.69 4.06
CA GLN A 101 4.94 12.05 5.38
C GLN A 101 4.92 10.53 5.20
N GLY A 102 5.76 9.85 5.98
CA GLY A 102 6.09 8.47 5.70
C GLY A 102 5.01 7.53 6.19
N ILE A 103 4.61 6.57 5.37
CA ILE A 103 3.61 5.59 5.79
C ILE A 103 4.32 4.51 6.61
N THR A 104 3.76 4.22 7.77
CA THR A 104 4.01 2.96 8.49
C THR A 104 2.70 2.20 8.51
N LEU A 105 2.67 1.03 7.89
CA LEU A 105 1.57 0.08 8.05
C LEU A 105 1.99 -0.82 9.22
N LEU A 106 1.36 -0.73 10.39
CA LEU A 106 1.64 -1.66 11.49
C LEU A 106 0.40 -1.88 12.37
N GLU A 107 0.18 -3.17 12.63
CA GLU A 107 -0.69 -3.83 13.61
C GLU A 107 -2.21 -3.90 13.35
N ASP A 108 -2.67 -5.14 13.43
CA ASP A 108 -4.05 -5.57 13.63
C ASP A 108 -4.44 -5.16 15.05
N VAL A 109 -5.01 -3.97 15.23
CA VAL A 109 -5.65 -3.64 16.50
C VAL A 109 -6.83 -4.61 16.62
N GLN A 110 -6.68 -5.62 17.48
CA GLN A 110 -7.84 -6.31 18.06
C GLN A 110 -8.71 -5.27 18.78
N LEU A 111 -9.56 -4.56 18.03
CA LEU A 111 -10.61 -3.76 18.61
C LEU A 111 -11.67 -4.73 19.11
N THR A 112 -11.68 -5.01 20.43
CA THR A 112 -12.85 -4.86 21.35
C THR A 112 -12.67 -5.63 22.68
N PRO A 113 -13.38 -5.29 23.79
CA PRO A 113 -14.44 -4.27 23.95
C PRO A 113 -14.23 -3.28 25.12
N HIS A 114 -14.95 -2.16 25.03
CA HIS A 114 -15.43 -1.28 26.11
C HIS A 114 -15.01 -1.61 27.56
N LEU A 115 -14.09 -0.81 28.12
CA LEU A 115 -14.14 -0.51 29.55
C LEU A 115 -15.37 0.38 29.79
N LEU A 116 -16.47 -0.22 30.25
CA LEU A 116 -17.51 0.53 30.96
C LEU A 116 -16.88 1.15 32.21
N PRO A 117 -17.15 2.44 32.52
CA PRO A 117 -16.68 3.03 33.76
C PRO A 117 -17.37 2.35 34.95
N LEU A 118 -16.58 2.11 36.01
CA LEU A 118 -17.05 1.71 37.34
C LEU A 118 -17.88 2.83 38.00
#